data_AF-A0AAT9L0Q6-F1
#
_entry.id   AF-A0AAT9L0Q6-F1
#
_cell.length_a   1.000
_cell.length_b   1.000
_cell.length_c   1.000
_cell.angle_alpha   90.00
_cell.angle_beta   90.00
_cell.angle_gamma   90.00
#
_symmetry.space_group_name_H-M   'P 1'
#
loop_
_entity.id
_entity.type
_entity.pdbx_description
1 polymer ?
#
loop_
_entity_poly.entity_id
_entity_poly.type
_entity_poly.pdbx_seq_one_letter_code
_entity_poly.pdbx_strand_id
1 'polypeptide(L)'
;MSRSLRHGALAATAIAFSIVSLSACAAGNNAETLKVRPDNAATSVGSIKVQNANVITQAEAEAEGPAAVTATLFNDGTEAEVLESITLPGTDVRVTIRPAKGKGPVEIPAGGRVILGGKGNASAVIDEGREATQDGNVQQIVFKLSRTGDVALGANVVPATGYYKDFGPSARPEAPEPKPSGTPSTGGSETPSTGGSETPGTPSGETPGAPESPAAGTEQQGGTAGSQETPAG
;
A
#
# COMPACT_ATOMS: atom_id res chain seq x y z
N MET A 1 73.59 27.56 28.08
CA MET A 1 72.31 26.86 27.77
C MET A 1 71.55 27.68 26.75
N SER A 2 71.23 27.06 25.61
CA SER A 2 70.75 27.64 24.35
C SER A 2 69.59 28.63 24.46
N ARG A 3 69.81 29.88 24.03
CA ARG A 3 68.74 30.85 23.74
C ARG A 3 67.86 30.43 22.55
N SER A 4 68.37 29.57 21.66
CA SER A 4 67.63 29.06 20.50
C SER A 4 66.47 28.11 20.86
N LEU A 5 66.59 27.31 21.93
CA LEU A 5 65.52 26.40 22.36
C LEU A 5 64.31 27.15 22.96
N ARG A 6 64.53 28.32 23.58
CA ARG A 6 63.46 29.11 24.21
C ARG A 6 62.57 29.82 23.19
N HIS A 7 63.14 30.24 22.06
CA HIS A 7 62.37 30.86 20.98
C HIS A 7 61.65 29.82 20.11
N GLY A 8 62.24 28.64 19.91
CA GLY A 8 61.59 27.53 19.19
C GLY A 8 60.31 27.03 19.87
N ALA A 9 60.29 26.96 21.21
CA ALA A 9 59.11 26.53 21.98
C ALA A 9 57.90 27.50 21.83
N LEU A 10 58.16 28.81 21.76
CA LEU A 10 57.11 29.82 21.58
C LEU A 10 56.53 29.80 20.15
N ALA A 11 57.36 29.56 19.14
CA ALA A 11 56.88 29.43 17.77
C ALA A 11 56.06 28.14 17.56
N ALA A 12 56.49 27.02 18.15
CA ALA A 12 55.79 25.75 18.06
C ALA A 12 54.40 25.78 18.73
N THR A 13 54.28 26.46 19.87
CA THR A 13 53.00 26.62 20.58
C THR A 13 52.02 27.51 19.82
N ALA A 14 52.49 28.58 19.17
CA ALA A 14 51.65 29.42 18.31
C ALA A 14 51.08 28.66 17.10
N ILE A 15 51.87 27.80 16.46
CA ILE A 15 51.42 26.98 15.33
C ILE A 15 50.46 25.89 15.81
N ALA A 16 50.78 25.18 16.88
CA ALA A 16 49.92 24.12 17.43
C ALA A 16 48.55 24.66 17.89
N PHE A 17 48.53 25.83 18.55
CA PHE A 17 47.28 26.47 18.97
C PHE A 17 46.43 26.94 17.77
N SER A 18 47.08 27.39 16.69
CA SER A 18 46.40 27.79 15.45
C SER A 18 45.74 26.61 14.74
N ILE A 19 46.38 25.43 14.71
CA ILE A 19 45.82 24.23 14.08
C ILE A 19 44.58 23.74 14.82
N VAL A 20 44.60 23.77 16.17
CA VAL A 20 43.45 23.37 17.00
C VAL A 20 42.28 24.34 16.86
N SER A 21 42.55 25.64 16.70
CA SER A 21 41.50 26.66 16.52
C SER A 21 40.84 26.55 15.14
N LEU A 22 41.60 26.23 14.10
CA LEU A 22 41.07 26.05 12.73
C LEU A 22 40.33 24.72 12.55
N SER A 23 40.68 23.67 13.29
CA SER A 23 39.99 22.36 13.21
C SER A 23 38.64 22.33 13.93
N ALA A 24 38.33 23.31 14.78
CA ALA A 24 37.04 23.41 15.46
C ALA A 24 35.85 23.63 14.51
N CYS A 25 36.08 24.13 13.28
CA CYS A 25 35.08 24.22 12.21
C CYS A 25 35.16 23.06 11.19
N ALA A 26 35.97 22.02 11.44
CA ALA A 26 36.13 20.90 10.50
C ALA A 26 34.87 20.02 10.37
N ALA A 27 33.86 20.22 11.23
CA ALA A 27 32.52 19.64 11.09
C ALA A 27 31.67 20.37 10.01
N GLY A 28 32.29 20.87 8.94
CA GLY A 28 31.62 21.60 7.85
C GLY A 28 30.61 20.75 7.07
N ASN A 29 30.50 20.98 5.76
CA ASN A 29 29.45 20.36 4.92
C ASN A 29 29.53 18.81 4.77
N ASN A 30 30.51 18.16 5.42
CA ASN A 30 30.75 16.71 5.39
C ASN A 30 30.87 16.10 6.80
N ALA A 31 30.31 16.74 7.84
CA ALA A 31 30.32 16.17 9.17
C ALA A 31 29.66 14.78 9.21
N GLU A 32 30.20 13.86 10.01
CA GLU A 32 29.60 12.54 10.21
C GLU A 32 28.17 12.63 10.76
N THR A 33 27.85 13.69 11.49
CA THR A 33 26.48 13.96 11.99
C THR A 33 25.48 14.23 10.87
N LEU A 34 25.92 14.70 9.69
CA LEU A 34 25.06 14.91 8.51
C LEU A 34 24.78 13.62 7.74
N LYS A 35 25.53 12.55 8.01
CA LYS A 35 25.36 11.25 7.36
C LYS A 35 24.39 10.34 8.11
N VAL A 36 24.00 10.69 9.33
CA VAL A 36 22.97 9.99 10.09
C VAL A 36 21.64 10.19 9.38
N ARG A 37 21.02 9.09 8.96
CA ARG A 37 19.72 9.09 8.29
C ARG A 37 18.61 8.69 9.26
N PRO A 38 17.39 9.20 9.07
CA PRO A 38 16.23 8.68 9.79
C PRO A 38 16.07 7.18 9.55
N ASP A 39 15.57 6.47 10.57
CA ASP A 39 15.34 5.03 10.49
C ASP A 39 14.25 4.66 9.46
N ASN A 40 13.29 5.57 9.27
CA ASN A 40 12.19 5.41 8.32
C ASN A 40 12.48 6.16 7.02
N ALA A 41 11.92 5.62 5.93
CA ALA A 41 12.20 6.10 4.59
C ALA A 41 11.90 7.60 4.41
N ALA A 42 12.80 8.28 3.73
CA ALA A 42 12.70 9.69 3.40
C ALA A 42 13.25 9.99 2.01
N THR A 43 12.63 10.94 1.31
CA THR A 43 13.09 11.44 0.01
C THR A 43 12.70 12.91 -0.16
N SER A 44 13.30 13.57 -1.17
CA SER A 44 12.97 14.95 -1.54
C SER A 44 12.99 15.08 -3.05
N VAL A 45 11.94 15.71 -3.61
CA VAL A 45 11.85 16.06 -5.04
C VAL A 45 11.39 17.50 -5.12
N GLY A 46 12.23 18.37 -5.69
CA GLY A 46 11.97 19.81 -5.69
C GLY A 46 11.79 20.36 -4.26
N SER A 47 10.68 21.05 -4.03
CA SER A 47 10.30 21.58 -2.71
C SER A 47 9.53 20.61 -1.83
N ILE A 48 9.22 19.40 -2.32
CA ILE A 48 8.50 18.39 -1.56
C ILE A 48 9.49 17.46 -0.85
N LYS A 49 9.22 17.20 0.42
CA LYS A 49 9.91 16.19 1.22
C LYS A 49 8.90 15.19 1.76
N VAL A 50 9.20 13.91 1.61
CA VAL A 50 8.45 12.83 2.24
C VAL A 50 9.33 12.24 3.32
N GLN A 51 8.81 12.11 4.54
CA GLN A 51 9.54 11.54 5.68
C GLN A 51 8.67 10.57 6.45
N ASN A 52 9.31 9.68 7.21
CA ASN A 52 8.64 8.73 8.09
C ASN A 52 7.64 7.82 7.34
N ALA A 53 8.02 7.38 6.13
CA ALA A 53 7.14 6.57 5.30
C ALA A 53 7.20 5.08 5.67
N ASN A 54 6.04 4.49 5.98
CA ASN A 54 5.87 3.08 6.29
C ASN A 54 4.56 2.55 5.70
N VAL A 55 4.53 1.26 5.37
CA VAL A 55 3.30 0.48 5.18
C VAL A 55 3.06 -0.31 6.46
N ILE A 56 1.90 -0.12 7.07
CA ILE A 56 1.53 -0.80 8.31
C ILE A 56 0.48 -1.85 8.01
N THR A 57 0.84 -3.12 8.18
CA THR A 57 -0.04 -4.28 7.97
C THR A 57 -0.86 -4.57 9.22
N GLN A 58 -1.69 -5.61 9.19
CA GLN A 58 -2.40 -6.09 10.37
C GLN A 58 -1.40 -6.50 11.48
N ALA A 59 -1.86 -6.48 12.73
CA ALA A 59 -0.98 -6.78 13.87
C ALA A 59 -0.54 -8.26 13.89
N GLU A 60 -1.42 -9.16 13.47
CA GLU A 60 -1.14 -10.59 13.35
C GLU A 60 -0.56 -10.88 11.97
N ALA A 61 0.55 -11.62 11.93
CA ALA A 61 1.30 -11.86 10.70
C ALA A 61 0.42 -12.50 9.61
N GLU A 62 -0.46 -13.44 9.95
CA GLU A 62 -1.29 -14.14 8.96
C GLU A 62 -2.69 -13.53 8.77
N ALA A 63 -2.97 -12.39 9.40
CA ALA A 63 -4.27 -11.75 9.24
C ALA A 63 -4.38 -11.11 7.85
N GLU A 64 -5.33 -11.59 7.07
CA GLU A 64 -5.79 -10.90 5.87
C GLU A 64 -6.46 -9.58 6.24
N GLY A 65 -6.22 -8.55 5.44
CA GLY A 65 -6.89 -7.28 5.67
C GLY A 65 -6.22 -6.09 5.01
N PRO A 66 -6.79 -4.90 5.23
CA PRO A 66 -6.22 -3.66 4.74
C PRO A 66 -4.86 -3.39 5.39
N ALA A 67 -4.04 -2.56 4.75
CA ALA A 67 -2.85 -1.95 5.32
C ALA A 67 -2.98 -0.42 5.30
N ALA A 68 -2.24 0.28 6.15
CA ALA A 68 -2.23 1.73 6.21
C ALA A 68 -0.89 2.28 5.72
N VAL A 69 -0.90 3.30 4.87
CA VAL A 69 0.31 4.06 4.53
C VAL A 69 0.44 5.23 5.50
N THR A 70 1.55 5.27 6.23
CA THR A 70 1.92 6.43 7.05
C THR A 70 3.05 7.19 6.38
N ALA A 71 2.97 8.51 6.38
CA ALA A 71 4.04 9.39 5.92
C ALA A 71 3.77 10.82 6.39
N THR A 72 4.80 11.66 6.44
CA THR A 72 4.65 13.11 6.55
C THR A 72 5.17 13.76 5.28
N LEU A 73 4.29 14.50 4.60
CA LEU A 73 4.61 15.25 3.38
C LEU A 73 4.78 16.72 3.77
N PHE A 74 5.96 17.26 3.52
CA PHE A 74 6.30 18.67 3.70
C PHE A 74 6.38 19.35 2.34
N ASN A 75 5.88 20.58 2.28
CA ASN A 75 5.98 21.43 1.11
C ASN A 75 6.70 22.72 1.51
N ASP A 76 7.98 22.80 1.19
CA ASP A 76 8.81 23.99 1.40
C ASP A 76 8.62 25.04 0.27
N GLY A 77 7.70 24.78 -0.65
CA GLY A 77 7.37 25.66 -1.77
C GLY A 77 6.44 26.80 -1.36
N THR A 78 6.22 27.71 -2.31
CA THR A 78 5.37 28.90 -2.14
C THR A 78 3.91 28.67 -2.53
N GLU A 79 3.59 27.53 -3.12
CA GLU A 79 2.25 27.19 -3.61
C GLU A 79 1.82 25.84 -3.05
N ALA A 80 0.53 25.67 -2.79
CA ALA A 80 -0.02 24.43 -2.27
C ALA A 80 0.04 23.32 -3.34
N GLU A 81 0.12 22.08 -2.86
CA GLU A 81 0.06 20.87 -3.70
C GLU A 81 -1.05 19.95 -3.25
N VAL A 82 -1.64 19.22 -4.18
CA VAL A 82 -2.65 18.19 -3.88
C VAL A 82 -2.02 16.82 -4.04
N LEU A 83 -2.22 15.97 -3.03
CA LEU A 83 -1.96 14.54 -3.14
C LEU A 83 -3.11 13.89 -3.91
N GLU A 84 -2.83 13.52 -5.15
CA GLU A 84 -3.82 12.99 -6.10
C GLU A 84 -4.02 11.48 -5.90
N SER A 85 -2.92 10.74 -5.78
CA SER A 85 -2.95 9.29 -5.61
C SER A 85 -1.68 8.77 -4.95
N ILE A 86 -1.79 7.56 -4.39
CA ILE A 86 -0.67 6.76 -3.93
C ILE A 86 -0.75 5.44 -4.68
N THR A 87 0.36 5.00 -5.27
CA THR A 87 0.43 3.71 -5.97
C THR A 87 1.57 2.86 -5.43
N LEU A 88 1.41 1.54 -5.57
CA LEU A 88 2.41 0.54 -5.21
C LEU A 88 2.82 -0.19 -6.50
N PRO A 89 3.88 0.29 -7.20
CA PRO A 89 4.35 -0.35 -8.41
C PRO A 89 4.65 -1.84 -8.20
N GLY A 90 4.27 -2.66 -9.17
CA GLY A 90 4.36 -4.13 -9.08
C GLY A 90 3.14 -4.80 -8.43
N THR A 91 2.11 -4.01 -8.06
CA THR A 91 0.83 -4.52 -7.56
C THR A 91 -0.32 -3.82 -8.28
N ASP A 92 -1.48 -4.47 -8.36
CA ASP A 92 -2.72 -3.87 -8.90
C ASP A 92 -3.60 -3.26 -7.79
N VAL A 93 -3.06 -3.15 -6.58
CA VAL A 93 -3.83 -2.79 -5.38
C VAL A 93 -4.11 -1.30 -5.33
N ARG A 94 -5.35 -0.96 -4.97
CA ARG A 94 -5.82 0.41 -4.86
C ARG A 94 -5.52 0.99 -3.47
N VAL A 95 -5.07 2.24 -3.45
CA VAL A 95 -4.94 3.03 -2.22
C VAL A 95 -6.07 4.05 -2.15
N THR A 96 -6.87 3.94 -1.09
CA THR A 96 -7.95 4.87 -0.78
C THR A 96 -7.43 5.99 0.11
N ILE A 97 -7.47 7.22 -0.41
CA ILE A 97 -7.04 8.43 0.31
C ILE A 97 -8.28 9.18 0.83
N ARG A 98 -8.20 9.68 2.07
CA ARG A 98 -9.22 10.55 2.68
C ARG A 98 -8.58 11.71 3.44
N PRO A 99 -9.16 12.92 3.37
CA PRO A 99 -8.71 14.04 4.18
C PRO A 99 -9.04 13.81 5.67
N ALA A 100 -8.32 14.51 6.54
CA ALA A 100 -8.51 14.42 7.99
C ALA A 100 -9.92 14.82 8.44
N LYS A 101 -10.55 15.77 7.74
CA LYS A 101 -11.89 16.28 8.02
C LYS A 101 -12.63 16.56 6.72
N GLY A 102 -13.94 16.37 6.75
CA GLY A 102 -14.82 16.71 5.63
C GLY A 102 -14.65 15.79 4.42
N LYS A 103 -15.02 16.32 3.25
CA LYS A 103 -14.85 15.69 1.94
C LYS A 103 -13.98 16.60 1.10
N GLY A 104 -13.08 16.03 0.31
CA GLY A 104 -12.19 16.82 -0.55
C GLY A 104 -10.85 16.13 -0.78
N PRO A 105 -9.98 16.77 -1.56
CA PRO A 105 -8.61 16.32 -1.77
C PRO A 105 -7.76 16.45 -0.50
N VAL A 106 -6.63 15.75 -0.46
CA VAL A 106 -5.60 15.95 0.56
C VAL A 106 -4.62 17.00 0.07
N GLU A 107 -4.73 18.21 0.62
CA GLU A 107 -3.91 19.36 0.23
C GLU A 107 -2.76 19.59 1.19
N ILE A 108 -1.56 19.78 0.64
CA ILE A 108 -0.31 20.07 1.34
C ILE A 108 -0.03 21.58 1.19
N PRO A 109 -0.25 22.38 2.25
CA PRO A 109 -0.14 23.84 2.16
C PRO A 109 1.30 24.28 1.91
N ALA A 110 1.47 25.40 1.20
CA ALA A 110 2.75 26.07 1.01
C ALA A 110 3.43 26.37 2.36
N GLY A 111 4.73 26.08 2.47
CA GLY A 111 5.48 26.21 3.72
C GLY A 111 4.97 25.33 4.87
N GLY A 112 4.18 24.30 4.57
CA GLY A 112 3.49 23.50 5.57
C GLY A 112 3.63 22.00 5.34
N ARG A 113 2.75 21.22 5.98
CA ARG A 113 2.80 19.75 5.93
C ARG A 113 1.44 19.10 6.08
N VAL A 114 1.36 17.87 5.59
CA VAL A 114 0.28 16.92 5.87
C VAL A 114 0.87 15.65 6.47
N ILE A 115 0.17 15.09 7.44
CA ILE A 115 0.48 13.79 8.02
C ILE A 115 -0.56 12.80 7.49
N LEU A 116 -0.09 11.67 7.00
CA LEU A 116 -0.88 10.50 6.62
C LEU A 116 -0.79 9.45 7.73
N GLY A 117 -1.94 8.89 8.10
CA GLY A 117 -2.07 7.85 9.11
C GLY A 117 -2.12 8.36 10.55
N GLY A 118 -2.58 7.49 11.44
CA GLY A 118 -2.86 7.82 12.84
C GLY A 118 -4.15 8.59 13.04
N LYS A 119 -4.60 8.65 14.30
CA LYS A 119 -5.89 9.22 14.68
C LYS A 119 -5.96 10.73 14.37
N GLY A 120 -7.00 11.15 13.64
CA GLY A 120 -7.30 12.55 13.37
C GLY A 120 -6.53 13.17 12.20
N ASN A 121 -5.72 12.38 11.50
CA ASN A 121 -4.97 12.80 10.32
C ASN A 121 -5.66 12.32 9.03
N ALA A 122 -5.12 12.73 7.87
CA ALA A 122 -5.54 12.17 6.60
C ALA A 122 -5.19 10.67 6.56
N SER A 123 -6.01 9.84 5.92
CA SER A 123 -5.80 8.40 5.85
C SER A 123 -5.44 7.96 4.44
N ALA A 124 -4.52 7.01 4.34
CA ALA A 124 -4.22 6.29 3.11
C ALA A 124 -4.29 4.79 3.42
N VAL A 125 -5.31 4.11 2.87
CA VAL A 125 -5.60 2.70 3.17
C VAL A 125 -5.45 1.88 1.90
N ILE A 126 -4.64 0.82 1.97
CA ILE A 126 -4.47 -0.21 0.95
C ILE A 126 -5.53 -1.28 1.25
N ASP A 127 -6.45 -1.52 0.31
CA ASP A 127 -7.59 -2.43 0.56
C ASP A 127 -7.14 -3.89 0.75
N GLU A 128 -6.11 -4.32 0.01
CA GLU A 128 -5.54 -5.68 0.02
C GLU A 128 -4.08 -5.64 0.51
N GLY A 129 -3.90 -5.21 1.77
CA GLY A 129 -2.59 -4.90 2.33
C GLY A 129 -1.62 -6.10 2.42
N ARG A 130 -2.15 -7.26 2.80
CA ARG A 130 -1.34 -8.49 2.96
C ARG A 130 -0.85 -9.06 1.63
N GLU A 131 -1.67 -9.00 0.58
CA GLU A 131 -1.24 -9.47 -0.75
C GLU A 131 -0.30 -8.49 -1.43
N ALA A 132 -0.48 -7.19 -1.17
CA ALA A 132 0.40 -6.16 -1.70
C ALA A 132 1.78 -6.14 -1.05
N THR A 133 1.89 -6.51 0.24
CA THR A 133 3.09 -6.26 1.04
C THR A 133 3.35 -7.33 2.10
N GLN A 134 4.63 -7.63 2.34
CA GLN A 134 5.09 -8.60 3.34
C GLN A 134 5.90 -7.90 4.43
N ASP A 135 5.64 -8.23 5.70
CA ASP A 135 6.37 -7.66 6.84
C ASP A 135 7.88 -7.85 6.71
N GLY A 136 8.64 -6.80 7.03
CA GLY A 136 10.11 -6.79 6.90
C GLY A 136 10.60 -6.50 5.48
N ASN A 137 9.72 -6.42 4.49
CA ASN A 137 10.07 -6.00 3.13
C ASN A 137 10.14 -4.46 3.01
N VAL A 138 10.73 -4.00 1.91
CA VAL A 138 10.67 -2.61 1.47
C VAL A 138 9.69 -2.53 0.29
N GLN A 139 8.55 -1.88 0.51
CA GLN A 139 7.55 -1.65 -0.53
C GLN A 139 7.83 -0.33 -1.24
N GLN A 140 7.96 -0.35 -2.57
CA GLN A 140 8.00 0.88 -3.35
C GLN A 140 6.62 1.54 -3.34
N ILE A 141 6.58 2.82 -2.97
CA ILE A 141 5.39 3.66 -2.98
C ILE A 141 5.68 4.88 -3.85
N VAL A 142 4.68 5.31 -4.62
CA VAL A 142 4.74 6.56 -5.39
C VAL A 142 3.61 7.47 -4.94
N PHE A 143 3.97 8.65 -4.45
CA PHE A 143 3.03 9.74 -4.18
C PHE A 143 2.92 10.60 -5.43
N LYS A 144 1.73 10.68 -6.02
CA LYS A 144 1.46 11.56 -7.15
C LYS A 144 0.92 12.89 -6.66
N LEU A 145 1.68 13.95 -6.94
CA LEU A 145 1.35 15.31 -6.55
C LEU A 145 0.99 16.15 -7.76
N SER A 146 0.04 17.06 -7.58
CA SER A 146 -0.53 17.87 -8.67
C SER A 146 0.49 18.70 -9.45
N ARG A 147 1.62 19.10 -8.83
CA ARG A 147 2.62 19.98 -9.46
C ARG A 147 3.99 19.34 -9.52
N THR A 148 4.45 18.76 -8.43
CA THR A 148 5.74 18.06 -8.37
C THR A 148 5.72 16.76 -9.19
N GLY A 149 4.54 16.17 -9.40
CA GLY A 149 4.40 14.89 -10.08
C GLY A 149 4.74 13.73 -9.13
N ASP A 150 5.45 12.74 -9.66
CA ASP A 150 5.69 11.48 -8.95
C ASP A 150 6.86 11.57 -7.98
N VAL A 151 6.60 11.26 -6.72
CA VAL A 151 7.61 11.16 -5.65
C VAL A 151 7.67 9.72 -5.17
N ALA A 152 8.69 8.99 -5.64
CA ALA A 152 8.89 7.59 -5.34
C ALA A 152 9.88 7.38 -4.17
N LEU A 153 9.59 6.41 -3.31
CA LEU A 153 10.49 5.93 -2.26
C LEU A 153 10.16 4.48 -1.86
N GLY A 154 11.12 3.79 -1.24
CA GLY A 154 10.89 2.48 -0.64
C GLY A 154 10.53 2.63 0.83
N ALA A 155 9.28 2.33 1.20
CA ALA A 155 8.80 2.35 2.58
C ALA A 155 8.95 0.99 3.24
N ASN A 156 9.28 0.97 4.54
CA ASN A 156 9.35 -0.27 5.31
C ASN A 156 7.94 -0.82 5.54
N VAL A 157 7.78 -2.14 5.44
CA VAL A 157 6.54 -2.84 5.77
C VAL A 157 6.65 -3.37 7.20
N VAL A 158 5.77 -2.90 8.09
CA VAL A 158 5.79 -3.23 9.52
C VAL A 158 4.41 -3.64 10.02
N PRO A 159 4.30 -4.61 10.93
CA PRO A 159 3.01 -4.97 11.52
C PRO A 159 2.52 -3.89 12.48
N ALA A 160 1.19 -3.77 12.63
CA ALA A 160 0.53 -2.87 13.59
C ALA A 160 0.70 -3.31 15.06
N THR A 161 1.95 -3.52 15.49
CA THR A 161 2.32 -3.91 16.85
C THR A 161 3.25 -2.87 17.48
N GLY A 162 3.42 -2.91 18.80
CA GLY A 162 4.30 -1.99 19.52
C GLY A 162 3.99 -0.52 19.22
N TYR A 163 4.99 0.22 18.72
CA TYR A 163 4.87 1.63 18.36
C TYR A 163 3.89 1.92 17.22
N TYR A 164 3.60 0.93 16.36
CA TYR A 164 2.75 1.09 15.18
C TYR A 164 1.28 0.75 15.42
N LYS A 165 0.93 0.29 16.64
CA LYS A 165 -0.43 -0.14 17.00
C LYS A 165 -1.50 0.92 16.68
N ASP A 166 -1.24 2.18 16.99
CA ASP A 166 -2.20 3.27 16.81
C ASP A 166 -2.23 3.85 15.40
N PHE A 167 -1.33 3.38 14.54
CA PHE A 167 -1.19 3.80 13.14
C PHE A 167 -1.64 2.71 12.16
N GLY A 168 -1.92 1.52 12.68
CA GLY A 168 -2.36 0.39 11.90
C GLY A 168 -3.76 0.56 11.31
N PRO A 169 -4.06 -0.23 10.27
CA PRO A 169 -5.40 -0.34 9.71
C PRO A 169 -6.40 -0.80 10.79
N SER A 170 -7.64 -0.34 10.71
CA SER A 170 -8.70 -0.95 11.52
C SER A 170 -8.90 -2.40 11.06
N ALA A 171 -8.98 -3.33 12.00
CA ALA A 171 -9.29 -4.72 11.68
C ALA A 171 -10.64 -4.79 10.94
N ARG A 172 -10.72 -5.64 9.93
CA ARG A 172 -12.02 -5.94 9.31
C ARG A 172 -12.91 -6.55 10.40
N PRO A 173 -14.20 -6.19 10.50
CA PRO A 173 -15.09 -6.83 11.45
C PRO A 173 -15.04 -8.34 11.26
N GLU A 174 -14.75 -9.09 12.32
CA GLU A 174 -14.86 -10.55 12.30
C GLU A 174 -16.29 -10.92 11.90
N ALA A 175 -16.40 -11.86 10.94
CA ALA A 175 -17.69 -12.46 10.65
C ALA A 175 -18.18 -13.16 11.94
N PRO A 176 -19.46 -13.02 12.31
CA PRO A 176 -19.97 -13.65 13.51
C PRO A 176 -19.74 -15.17 13.45
N GLU A 177 -19.18 -15.73 14.53
CA GLU A 177 -18.97 -17.17 14.65
C GLU A 177 -20.29 -17.93 14.37
N PRO A 178 -20.25 -19.03 13.60
CA PRO A 178 -21.43 -19.83 13.36
C PRO A 178 -21.94 -20.39 14.69
N LYS A 179 -23.09 -19.91 15.12
CA LYS A 179 -23.81 -20.43 16.29
C LYS A 179 -24.09 -21.91 16.03
N PRO A 180 -23.77 -22.85 16.95
CA PRO A 180 -24.06 -24.26 16.73
C PRO A 180 -25.58 -24.45 16.56
N SER A 181 -26.00 -24.87 15.37
CA SER A 181 -27.38 -25.28 15.11
C SER A 181 -27.70 -26.52 15.96
N GLY A 182 -28.79 -26.44 16.71
CA GLY A 182 -29.22 -27.47 17.65
C GLY A 182 -29.41 -28.84 17.00
N THR A 183 -29.07 -29.86 17.76
CA THR A 183 -29.26 -31.29 17.48
C THR A 183 -30.75 -31.59 17.21
N PRO A 184 -31.12 -32.34 16.17
CA PRO A 184 -32.51 -32.78 16.01
C PRO A 184 -32.83 -33.83 17.07
N SER A 185 -33.80 -33.53 17.95
CA SER A 185 -34.48 -34.55 18.75
C SER A 185 -35.59 -35.16 17.90
N THR A 186 -35.41 -36.38 17.42
CA THR A 186 -36.50 -37.21 16.87
C THR A 186 -36.87 -38.26 17.92
N GLY A 187 -37.87 -37.92 18.73
CA GLY A 187 -38.59 -38.86 19.59
C GLY A 187 -40.07 -38.88 19.17
N GLY A 188 -40.60 -40.06 18.85
CA GLY A 188 -42.03 -40.27 18.57
C GLY A 188 -42.29 -41.60 17.87
N SER A 189 -42.66 -42.61 18.66
CA SER A 189 -42.98 -44.00 18.29
C SER A 189 -44.49 -44.22 18.11
N GLU A 190 -44.84 -45.19 17.24
CA GLU A 190 -46.09 -46.00 17.16
C GLU A 190 -47.40 -45.31 16.68
N THR A 191 -48.31 -45.90 15.86
CA THR A 191 -48.85 -47.29 15.79
C THR A 191 -49.52 -47.56 14.40
N PRO A 192 -49.64 -48.82 13.90
CA PRO A 192 -50.31 -49.16 12.64
C PRO A 192 -51.75 -49.71 12.79
N SER A 193 -52.63 -49.56 11.79
CA SER A 193 -53.85 -50.37 11.61
C SER A 193 -54.37 -50.45 10.17
N THR A 194 -54.20 -51.65 9.60
CA THR A 194 -55.06 -52.47 8.71
C THR A 194 -56.27 -51.90 7.93
N GLY A 195 -56.32 -52.22 6.62
CA GLY A 195 -57.50 -52.88 5.99
C GLY A 195 -57.98 -52.42 4.60
N GLY A 196 -57.88 -53.32 3.59
CA GLY A 196 -58.75 -53.41 2.38
C GLY A 196 -58.18 -52.88 1.03
N SER A 197 -57.63 -53.71 0.12
CA SER A 197 -58.26 -54.38 -1.06
C SER A 197 -58.86 -53.38 -2.09
N GLU A 198 -58.60 -53.33 -3.42
CA GLU A 198 -58.21 -54.30 -4.46
C GLU A 198 -57.54 -53.56 -5.68
N THR A 199 -56.73 -54.28 -6.46
CA THR A 199 -56.03 -53.93 -7.74
C THR A 199 -56.91 -54.39 -8.95
N PRO A 200 -56.65 -54.17 -10.27
CA PRO A 200 -55.67 -53.37 -11.06
C PRO A 200 -56.28 -52.51 -12.21
N GLY A 201 -55.45 -51.69 -12.86
CA GLY A 201 -55.71 -51.27 -14.24
C GLY A 201 -54.58 -50.47 -14.92
N THR A 202 -53.64 -51.16 -15.55
CA THR A 202 -52.80 -50.67 -16.67
C THR A 202 -52.97 -51.69 -17.81
N PRO A 203 -52.91 -51.34 -19.12
CA PRO A 203 -51.63 -50.96 -19.76
C PRO A 203 -51.69 -50.01 -20.99
N SER A 204 -50.51 -49.48 -21.34
CA SER A 204 -49.89 -49.26 -22.67
C SER A 204 -50.57 -48.57 -23.87
N GLY A 205 -49.74 -47.75 -24.54
CA GLY A 205 -49.79 -47.34 -25.95
C GLY A 205 -48.99 -46.03 -26.16
N GLU A 206 -47.67 -46.03 -26.34
CA GLU A 206 -46.89 -46.24 -27.59
C GLU A 206 -46.99 -45.07 -28.62
N THR A 207 -45.94 -44.22 -28.62
CA THR A 207 -45.17 -43.47 -29.66
C THR A 207 -45.47 -43.81 -31.16
N PRO A 208 -45.07 -43.07 -32.25
CA PRO A 208 -44.10 -41.95 -32.44
C PRO A 208 -44.55 -40.78 -33.36
N GLY A 209 -43.70 -39.75 -33.48
CA GLY A 209 -43.74 -38.84 -34.64
C GLY A 209 -42.66 -37.76 -34.65
N ALA A 210 -41.44 -38.14 -35.04
CA ALA A 210 -40.45 -37.27 -35.72
C ALA A 210 -40.08 -37.99 -37.04
N PRO A 211 -39.34 -37.42 -38.00
CA PRO A 211 -38.71 -36.09 -38.09
C PRO A 211 -39.01 -35.42 -39.46
N GLU A 212 -38.40 -34.27 -39.77
CA GLU A 212 -37.68 -34.08 -41.05
C GLU A 212 -36.96 -32.71 -41.11
N SER A 213 -35.69 -32.78 -41.46
CA SER A 213 -34.82 -31.71 -41.98
C SER A 213 -34.84 -31.82 -43.52
N PRO A 214 -34.52 -30.77 -44.32
CA PRO A 214 -33.12 -30.62 -44.74
C PRO A 214 -32.64 -29.18 -44.98
N ALA A 215 -31.31 -29.11 -45.10
CA ALA A 215 -30.43 -27.97 -45.32
C ALA A 215 -30.53 -27.27 -46.69
N ALA A 216 -29.99 -26.04 -46.78
CA ALA A 216 -28.90 -25.66 -47.71
C ALA A 216 -28.64 -24.14 -47.70
N GLY A 217 -27.38 -23.72 -47.83
CA GLY A 217 -27.01 -22.34 -48.21
C GLY A 217 -25.64 -21.86 -47.72
N THR A 218 -24.58 -22.24 -48.45
CA THR A 218 -23.18 -21.79 -48.33
C THR A 218 -22.91 -20.44 -49.02
N GLU A 219 -21.72 -19.88 -48.73
CA GLU A 219 -20.84 -19.02 -49.56
C GLU A 219 -20.55 -17.56 -49.11
N GLN A 220 -19.37 -17.40 -48.50
CA GLN A 220 -18.20 -16.60 -48.93
C GLN A 220 -18.35 -15.16 -49.50
N GLN A 221 -17.55 -14.23 -48.93
CA GLN A 221 -16.49 -13.42 -49.59
C GLN A 221 -16.55 -11.87 -49.44
N GLY A 222 -15.37 -11.30 -49.14
CA GLY A 222 -15.00 -9.87 -49.28
C GLY A 222 -14.43 -9.29 -47.97
N GLY A 223 -13.21 -8.77 -47.83
CA GLY A 223 -12.15 -8.32 -48.73
C GLY A 223 -11.55 -7.00 -48.18
N THR A 224 -10.25 -6.77 -48.37
CA THR A 224 -9.39 -5.58 -48.04
C THR A 224 -8.55 -5.76 -46.76
N ALA A 225 -7.22 -6.00 -46.75
CA ALA A 225 -6.04 -5.59 -47.54
C ALA A 225 -5.47 -4.19 -47.23
N GLY A 226 -4.24 -4.16 -46.72
CA GLY A 226 -3.24 -3.08 -46.83
C GLY A 226 -3.35 -1.93 -45.82
N SER A 227 -2.30 -1.37 -45.22
CA SER A 227 -0.85 -1.52 -45.44
C SER A 227 -0.08 -0.98 -44.23
N GLN A 228 1.04 -1.64 -43.92
CA GLN A 228 2.21 -1.07 -43.24
C GLN A 228 3.02 -0.24 -44.24
N GLU A 229 3.55 0.91 -43.82
CA GLU A 229 4.81 1.54 -44.28
C GLU A 229 5.29 2.49 -43.16
N THR A 230 6.32 2.11 -42.39
CA THR A 230 7.76 2.46 -42.49
C THR A 230 8.14 3.78 -41.78
N PRO A 231 9.08 3.77 -40.81
CA PRO A 231 9.69 5.00 -40.30
C PRO A 231 10.91 5.39 -41.14
N ALA A 232 11.04 6.68 -41.42
CA ALA A 232 12.22 7.30 -41.99
C ALA A 232 12.94 8.13 -40.90
N GLY A 233 14.28 8.12 -40.94
CA GLY A 233 15.14 9.19 -40.41
C GLY A 233 15.62 9.00 -38.99
#